data_AF-A0A6C0GL92-F1
#
_entry.id   AF-A0A6C0GL92-F1
#
_cell.length_a   1.000
_cell.length_b   1.000
_cell.length_c   1.000
_cell.angle_alpha   90.00
_cell.angle_beta   90.00
_cell.angle_gamma   90.00
#
_symmetry.space_group_name_H-M   'P 1'
#
loop_
_entity.id
_entity.type
_entity.pdbx_description
1 polymer ?
#
loop_
_entity_poly.entity_id
_entity_poly.type
_entity_poly.pdbx_seq_one_letter_code
_entity_poly.pdbx_strand_id
1 'polypeptide(L)'
;MQTQIEHGYIDISTGKYWNAQTNKWVIKLRPSTKGTNKGAAIGKTKGYTYKKKLEAINKDATNWQTYAWLPINLSLEKLAMDAQKHWHHEVKFELDRALSLSSLIIVKRTSAIKSKKNTHFYKQGYTNVSSKALKKWVHSQNYEQYLQFFQDAKYIIRSKTYASNSYAKQIKWVNNLVFKQGDLRKYYRVPYSDERVLVRLYNLKKEKRKEILKNKSRLELTHNLELISKDFDIAGFTAWALSNPHEFKNLDELNEYLVRVQRFQAGDMYLNCMDEFGERFHSLFTNSKKIIRKFIIIDGKAPIEIDIKNSQMFFMSCLTLYKEQSYQILKKNYNTTLLYKNLHLMDYYYNSHADYKTFIDHSISGNIYQFIIKGFKEIGKIYTKKQVKDMCFKALFSKEGECKRSKKILNHLFPSVIQVCEIINRNDGGFPKLLQRFEARTLLDMIATKANEVCPFPFVTVHDSYICAPQNKELFLQLIKDTFTNLGLPIPKTNL
;
A
#
# COMPACT_ATOMS: atom_id res chain seq x y z
N MET A 1 -22.72 32.83 60.65
CA MET A 1 -22.69 34.08 59.87
C MET A 1 -23.24 33.78 58.49
N GLN A 2 -24.36 34.39 58.09
CA GLN A 2 -24.98 34.20 56.78
C GLN A 2 -24.78 35.48 55.97
N THR A 3 -24.24 35.36 54.76
CA THR A 3 -24.09 36.48 53.82
C THR A 3 -25.13 36.33 52.71
N GLN A 4 -25.91 37.39 52.48
CA GLN A 4 -26.91 37.42 51.42
C GLN A 4 -26.21 37.77 50.10
N ILE A 5 -26.34 36.89 49.10
CA ILE A 5 -25.92 37.14 47.72
C ILE A 5 -27.16 36.91 46.84
N GLU A 6 -27.27 37.62 45.71
CA GLU A 6 -28.47 37.77 44.87
C GLU A 6 -29.22 36.48 44.48
N HIS A 7 -28.71 35.26 44.74
CA HIS A 7 -29.35 33.98 44.42
C HIS A 7 -29.51 33.00 45.60
N GLY A 8 -29.58 33.47 46.85
CA GLY A 8 -30.00 32.69 48.03
C GLY A 8 -28.94 32.50 49.12
N TYR A 9 -29.35 32.00 50.29
CA TYR A 9 -28.50 31.82 51.47
C TYR A 9 -27.52 30.64 51.32
N ILE A 10 -26.25 30.85 51.70
CA ILE A 10 -25.21 29.81 51.76
C ILE A 10 -24.77 29.65 53.22
N ASP A 11 -24.69 28.42 53.70
CA ASP A 11 -24.09 28.10 54.99
C ASP A 11 -22.59 27.95 54.80
N ILE A 12 -21.85 28.92 55.34
CA ILE A 12 -20.39 29.03 55.20
C ILE A 12 -19.66 27.85 55.85
N SER A 13 -20.25 27.22 56.88
CA SER A 13 -19.60 26.11 57.59
C SER A 13 -19.70 24.78 56.84
N THR A 14 -20.79 24.57 56.07
CA THR A 14 -21.05 23.31 55.38
C THR A 14 -20.92 23.39 53.86
N GLY A 15 -20.83 24.60 53.29
CA GLY A 15 -20.79 24.84 51.84
C GLY A 15 -22.09 24.47 51.10
N LYS A 16 -23.18 24.24 51.83
CA LYS A 16 -24.51 23.95 51.28
C LYS A 16 -25.26 25.25 51.02
N TYR A 17 -26.17 25.25 50.04
CA TYR A 17 -27.10 26.37 49.79
C TYR A 17 -28.53 25.98 50.15
N TRP A 18 -29.28 27.00 50.54
CA TRP A 18 -30.69 26.88 50.85
C TRP A 18 -31.51 26.82 49.56
N ASN A 19 -32.22 25.71 49.35
CA ASN A 19 -33.20 25.61 48.26
C ASN A 19 -34.57 26.05 48.78
N ALA A 20 -35.02 27.23 48.35
CA ALA A 20 -36.30 27.82 48.77
C ALA A 20 -37.53 27.03 48.30
N GLN A 21 -37.44 26.27 47.20
CA GLN A 21 -38.56 25.46 46.71
C GLN A 21 -38.78 24.21 47.55
N THR A 22 -37.71 23.65 48.13
CA THR A 22 -37.79 22.41 48.92
C THR A 22 -37.58 22.62 50.42
N ASN A 23 -37.31 23.85 50.86
CA ASN A 23 -36.97 24.24 52.24
C ASN A 23 -35.90 23.35 52.89
N LYS A 24 -34.81 23.05 52.15
CA LYS A 24 -33.71 22.18 52.60
C LYS A 24 -32.35 22.67 52.12
N TRP A 25 -31.32 22.37 52.89
CA TRP A 25 -29.91 22.59 52.53
C TRP A 25 -29.39 21.49 51.60
N VAL A 26 -28.89 21.87 50.42
CA VAL A 26 -28.43 20.94 49.38
C VAL A 26 -27.03 21.29 48.87
N ILE A 27 -26.31 20.29 48.35
CA ILE A 27 -24.92 20.42 47.86
C ILE A 27 -24.92 20.73 46.35
N LYS A 28 -24.11 21.74 45.98
CA LYS A 28 -23.35 21.96 44.72
C LYS A 28 -23.36 20.90 43.64
N LEU A 29 -24.48 20.41 43.10
CA LEU A 29 -24.38 19.49 41.96
C LEU A 29 -23.86 20.29 40.77
N ARG A 30 -22.54 20.24 40.53
CA ARG A 30 -21.92 20.75 39.31
C ARG A 30 -22.71 20.15 38.14
N PRO A 31 -23.13 20.96 37.15
CA PRO A 31 -23.87 20.44 36.02
C PRO A 31 -22.98 19.42 35.31
N SER A 32 -23.37 18.15 35.44
CA SER A 32 -22.87 17.08 34.60
C SER A 32 -23.29 17.44 33.17
N THR A 33 -22.32 17.65 32.28
CA THR A 33 -22.52 17.80 30.83
C THR A 33 -23.11 16.56 30.14
N LYS A 34 -23.53 15.55 30.90
CA LYS A 34 -24.30 14.42 30.40
C LYS A 34 -25.77 14.64 30.72
N GLY A 35 -26.50 15.02 29.67
CA GLY A 35 -27.95 15.20 29.67
C GLY A 35 -28.68 14.04 30.31
N THR A 36 -29.63 14.41 31.16
CA THR A 36 -30.68 13.58 31.70
C THR A 36 -31.60 13.11 30.57
N ASN A 37 -31.48 11.83 30.21
CA ASN A 37 -32.60 11.05 29.68
C ASN A 37 -32.67 9.76 30.48
N LYS A 38 -33.36 9.84 31.63
CA LYS A 38 -33.91 8.67 32.31
C LYS A 38 -35.33 8.49 31.80
N GLY A 39 -35.54 7.41 31.04
CA GLY A 39 -36.83 7.03 30.49
C GLY A 39 -36.63 5.99 29.38
N ALA A 40 -36.73 4.72 29.75
CA ALA A 40 -36.90 3.53 28.91
C ALA A 40 -36.97 3.70 27.37
N ALA A 41 -35.85 4.03 26.70
CA ALA A 41 -35.73 3.95 25.24
C ALA A 41 -34.28 3.79 24.73
N ILE A 42 -33.37 3.30 25.57
CA ILE A 42 -31.90 3.34 25.31
C ILE A 42 -31.46 2.30 24.26
N GLY A 43 -32.31 1.35 23.89
CA GLY A 43 -32.04 0.40 22.81
C GLY A 43 -32.41 0.90 21.40
N LYS A 44 -33.54 1.61 21.27
CA LYS A 44 -34.09 1.99 19.94
C LYS A 44 -33.41 3.20 19.31
N THR A 45 -32.94 4.16 20.11
CA THR A 45 -32.29 5.38 19.60
C THR A 45 -30.90 5.12 19.01
N LYS A 46 -30.09 4.21 19.58
CA LYS A 46 -28.76 3.92 19.03
C LYS A 46 -28.84 3.24 17.67
N GLY A 47 -29.70 2.24 17.50
CA GLY A 47 -29.92 1.59 16.20
C GLY A 47 -30.43 2.58 15.15
N TYR A 48 -31.39 3.42 15.52
CA TYR A 48 -31.88 4.52 14.68
C TYR A 48 -30.76 5.49 14.24
N THR A 49 -29.81 5.80 15.13
CA THR A 49 -28.64 6.62 14.79
C THR A 49 -27.70 5.92 13.80
N TYR A 50 -27.53 4.60 13.86
CA TYR A 50 -26.69 3.87 12.90
C TYR A 50 -27.35 3.73 11.54
N LYS A 51 -28.68 3.48 11.49
CA LYS A 51 -29.46 3.53 10.24
C LYS A 51 -29.30 4.87 9.52
N LYS A 52 -29.52 5.98 10.23
CA LYS A 52 -29.34 7.33 9.68
C LYS A 52 -27.91 7.59 9.19
N LYS A 53 -26.90 7.10 9.92
CA LYS A 53 -25.50 7.20 9.49
C LYS A 53 -25.24 6.35 8.23
N LEU A 54 -25.82 5.16 8.14
CA LEU A 54 -25.69 4.28 6.99
C LEU A 54 -26.39 4.86 5.76
N GLU A 55 -27.59 5.43 5.94
CA GLU A 55 -28.30 6.18 4.89
C GLU A 55 -27.47 7.36 4.37
N ALA A 56 -26.84 8.13 5.27
CA ALA A 56 -25.93 9.20 4.87
C ALA A 56 -24.70 8.65 4.11
N ILE A 57 -24.09 7.56 4.58
CA ILE A 57 -22.99 6.88 3.88
C ILE A 57 -23.41 6.42 2.48
N ASN A 58 -24.59 5.80 2.34
CA ASN A 58 -25.08 5.29 1.06
C ASN A 58 -25.38 6.43 0.08
N LYS A 59 -25.80 7.60 0.57
CA LYS A 59 -25.96 8.82 -0.24
C LYS A 59 -24.61 9.40 -0.68
N ASP A 60 -23.64 9.45 0.22
CA ASP A 60 -22.31 10.03 -0.03
C ASP A 60 -21.39 9.11 -0.85
N ALA A 61 -21.67 7.81 -0.86
CA ALA A 61 -20.84 6.80 -1.50
C ALA A 61 -21.72 5.81 -2.26
N THR A 62 -22.09 6.22 -3.48
CA THR A 62 -22.96 5.49 -4.42
C THR A 62 -22.59 4.02 -4.62
N ASN A 63 -21.34 3.62 -4.36
CA ASN A 63 -20.84 2.25 -4.52
C ASN A 63 -20.22 1.67 -3.23
N TRP A 64 -20.60 2.15 -2.04
CA TRP A 64 -20.04 1.61 -0.80
C TRP A 64 -20.64 0.26 -0.44
N GLN A 65 -19.90 -0.80 -0.74
CA GLN A 65 -20.16 -2.14 -0.20
C GLN A 65 -18.93 -2.66 0.52
N THR A 66 -19.15 -3.25 1.69
CA THR A 66 -18.10 -3.90 2.46
C THR A 66 -18.44 -5.37 2.66
N TYR A 67 -17.48 -6.21 2.33
CA TYR A 67 -17.58 -7.66 2.40
C TYR A 67 -16.60 -8.19 3.43
N ALA A 68 -17.01 -9.25 4.12
CA ALA A 68 -16.12 -10.11 4.86
C ALA A 68 -15.57 -11.22 3.96
N TRP A 69 -14.47 -11.82 4.39
CA TRP A 69 -13.86 -12.99 3.78
C TRP A 69 -14.07 -14.22 4.65
N LEU A 70 -14.43 -15.34 4.04
CA LEU A 70 -14.52 -16.65 4.67
C LEU A 70 -13.71 -17.70 3.89
N PRO A 71 -13.16 -18.73 4.56
CA PRO A 71 -12.66 -19.93 3.90
C PRO A 71 -13.74 -20.60 3.04
N ILE A 72 -13.36 -21.16 1.90
CA ILE A 72 -14.28 -21.69 0.88
C ILE A 72 -15.27 -22.76 1.39
N ASN A 73 -14.92 -23.51 2.45
CA ASN A 73 -15.77 -24.54 3.06
C ASN A 73 -16.40 -24.13 4.40
N LEU A 74 -16.40 -22.84 4.74
CA LEU A 74 -17.07 -22.32 5.94
C LEU A 74 -18.24 -21.43 5.53
N SER A 75 -19.48 -21.89 5.71
CA SER A 75 -20.70 -21.12 5.43
C SER A 75 -21.16 -20.28 6.62
N LEU A 76 -22.07 -19.33 6.39
CA LEU A 76 -22.67 -18.53 7.46
C LEU A 76 -23.55 -19.38 8.38
N GLU A 77 -24.28 -20.33 7.80
CA GLU A 77 -25.15 -21.26 8.52
C GLU A 77 -24.33 -22.14 9.45
N LYS A 78 -23.21 -22.69 8.94
CA LYS A 78 -22.28 -23.47 9.76
C LYS A 78 -21.70 -22.65 10.90
N LEU A 79 -21.28 -21.41 10.62
CA LEU A 79 -20.73 -20.51 11.64
C LEU A 79 -21.76 -20.21 12.73
N ALA A 80 -23.04 -20.03 12.37
CA ALA A 80 -24.13 -19.81 13.31
C ALA A 80 -24.49 -21.07 14.12
N MET A 81 -24.54 -22.24 13.48
CA MET A 81 -24.79 -23.53 14.13
C MET A 81 -23.69 -23.89 15.14
N ASP A 82 -22.43 -23.74 14.75
CA ASP A 82 -21.30 -24.04 15.63
C ASP A 82 -21.20 -23.02 16.77
N ALA A 83 -21.64 -21.77 16.56
CA ALA A 83 -21.75 -20.79 17.64
C ALA A 83 -22.76 -21.23 18.72
N GLN A 84 -23.88 -21.86 18.36
CA GLN A 84 -24.82 -22.40 19.37
C GLN A 84 -24.17 -23.47 20.26
N LYS A 85 -23.20 -24.21 19.73
CA LYS A 85 -22.53 -25.32 20.43
C LYS A 85 -21.30 -24.88 21.22
N HIS A 86 -20.52 -23.95 20.68
CA HIS A 86 -19.17 -23.63 21.17
C HIS A 86 -19.06 -22.23 21.77
N TRP A 87 -20.12 -21.41 21.74
CA TRP A 87 -20.12 -20.09 22.36
C TRP A 87 -20.65 -20.16 23.80
N HIS A 88 -19.73 -20.18 24.77
CA HIS A 88 -20.05 -20.32 26.20
C HIS A 88 -19.89 -19.03 27.01
N HIS A 89 -20.04 -17.87 26.37
CA HIS A 89 -19.81 -16.57 27.01
C HIS A 89 -21.13 -15.83 27.25
N GLU A 90 -21.19 -15.08 28.35
CA GLU A 90 -22.36 -14.26 28.74
C GLU A 90 -22.77 -13.25 27.66
N VAL A 91 -21.78 -12.74 26.90
CA VAL A 91 -22.04 -11.78 25.84
C VAL A 91 -22.62 -12.49 24.64
N LYS A 92 -23.72 -11.99 24.09
CA LYS A 92 -24.34 -12.50 22.86
C LYS A 92 -23.33 -12.60 21.71
N PHE A 93 -23.32 -13.73 21.01
CA PHE A 93 -22.56 -13.91 19.78
C PHE A 93 -23.05 -12.98 18.67
N GLU A 94 -22.12 -12.30 18.00
CA GLU A 94 -22.40 -11.41 16.86
C GLU A 94 -21.66 -11.94 15.63
N LEU A 95 -22.43 -12.42 14.64
CA LEU A 95 -21.89 -13.03 13.41
C LEU A 95 -20.89 -12.13 12.69
N ASP A 96 -21.23 -10.85 12.53
CA ASP A 96 -20.37 -9.87 11.85
C ASP A 96 -19.03 -9.61 12.56
N ARG A 97 -18.93 -9.86 13.87
CA ARG A 97 -17.64 -9.82 14.58
C ARG A 97 -16.80 -11.05 14.26
N ALA A 98 -17.40 -12.23 14.18
CA ALA A 98 -16.73 -13.44 13.71
C ALA A 98 -16.24 -13.26 12.25
N LEU A 99 -17.07 -12.67 11.39
CA LEU A 99 -16.70 -12.29 10.03
C LEU A 99 -15.53 -11.29 9.97
N SER A 100 -15.50 -10.32 10.89
CA SER A 100 -14.38 -9.38 11.03
C SER A 100 -13.07 -10.07 11.42
N LEU A 101 -13.13 -11.07 12.32
CA LEU A 101 -11.97 -11.89 12.68
C LEU A 101 -11.46 -12.70 11.50
N SER A 102 -12.37 -13.41 10.81
CA SER A 102 -12.05 -14.20 9.63
C SER A 102 -11.36 -13.35 8.55
N SER A 103 -11.97 -12.20 8.26
CA SER A 103 -11.43 -11.23 7.29
C SER A 103 -10.05 -10.73 7.67
N LEU A 104 -9.83 -10.42 8.95
CA LEU A 104 -8.52 -9.96 9.42
C LEU A 104 -7.43 -11.01 9.20
N ILE A 105 -7.70 -12.28 9.51
CA ILE A 105 -6.74 -13.39 9.32
C ILE A 105 -6.41 -13.55 7.83
N ILE A 106 -7.43 -13.60 6.96
CA ILE A 106 -7.27 -13.78 5.50
C ILE A 106 -6.53 -12.59 4.88
N VAL A 107 -6.93 -11.35 5.21
CA VAL A 107 -6.30 -10.13 4.72
C VAL A 107 -4.84 -10.03 5.14
N LYS A 108 -4.52 -10.35 6.40
CA LYS A 108 -3.13 -10.36 6.88
C LYS A 108 -2.28 -11.40 6.18
N ARG A 109 -2.83 -12.60 5.94
CA ARG A 109 -2.13 -13.65 5.20
C ARG A 109 -1.84 -13.22 3.76
N THR A 110 -2.85 -12.67 3.07
CA THR A 110 -2.76 -12.34 1.64
C THR A 110 -2.01 -11.05 1.33
N SER A 111 -1.86 -10.18 2.34
CA SER A 111 -1.12 -8.91 2.24
C SER A 111 0.30 -9.00 2.82
N ALA A 112 0.80 -10.20 3.13
CA ALA A 112 2.13 -10.36 3.71
C ALA A 112 3.25 -9.92 2.74
N ILE A 113 4.24 -9.20 3.26
CA ILE A 113 5.43 -8.81 2.49
C ILE A 113 6.35 -10.02 2.23
N LYS A 114 7.17 -9.94 1.18
CA LYS A 114 8.05 -11.04 0.73
C LYS A 114 8.93 -11.64 1.84
N SER A 115 9.53 -10.81 2.70
CA SER A 115 10.37 -11.29 3.81
C SER A 115 9.59 -12.20 4.77
N LYS A 116 8.35 -11.84 5.12
CA LYS A 116 7.48 -12.67 5.95
C LYS A 116 7.07 -13.96 5.26
N LYS A 117 6.85 -13.93 3.94
CA LYS A 117 6.47 -15.11 3.14
C LYS A 117 7.55 -16.19 3.11
N ASN A 118 8.82 -15.80 3.24
CA ASN A 118 9.93 -16.74 3.23
C ASN A 118 10.11 -17.48 4.57
N THR A 119 9.44 -17.03 5.64
CA THR A 119 9.51 -17.68 6.95
C THR A 119 8.88 -19.08 6.92
N HIS A 120 9.45 -19.99 7.70
CA HIS A 120 8.95 -21.36 7.82
C HIS A 120 7.47 -21.40 8.24
N PHE A 121 7.09 -20.60 9.24
CA PHE A 121 5.72 -20.50 9.72
C PHE A 121 4.72 -20.05 8.64
N TYR A 122 5.08 -19.06 7.81
CA TYR A 122 4.19 -18.61 6.75
C TYR A 122 3.92 -19.70 5.72
N LYS A 123 4.98 -20.43 5.32
CA LYS A 123 4.91 -21.57 4.41
C LYS A 123 4.02 -22.69 4.96
N GLN A 124 4.01 -22.88 6.28
CA GLN A 124 3.12 -23.82 6.95
C GLN A 124 1.65 -23.35 7.01
N GLY A 125 1.34 -22.09 6.69
CA GLY A 125 -0.04 -21.57 6.70
C GLY A 125 -0.32 -20.52 7.78
N TYR A 126 0.65 -20.21 8.65
CA TYR A 126 0.44 -19.25 9.74
C TYR A 126 0.50 -17.79 9.26
N THR A 127 -0.25 -16.94 9.96
CA THR A 127 -0.23 -15.49 9.80
C THR A 127 -0.15 -14.80 11.16
N ASN A 128 0.61 -13.72 11.22
CA ASN A 128 0.79 -12.94 12.45
C ASN A 128 -0.32 -11.90 12.57
N VAL A 129 -1.09 -11.94 13.66
CA VAL A 129 -2.15 -10.97 13.93
C VAL A 129 -1.91 -10.32 15.28
N SER A 130 -1.69 -9.00 15.29
CA SER A 130 -1.44 -8.27 16.55
C SER A 130 -2.72 -8.08 17.35
N SER A 131 -2.60 -8.06 18.68
CA SER A 131 -3.70 -7.74 19.60
C SER A 131 -4.29 -6.35 19.30
N LYS A 132 -3.47 -5.36 18.93
CA LYS A 132 -3.93 -4.04 18.47
C LYS A 132 -4.87 -4.15 17.26
N ALA A 133 -4.53 -5.01 16.28
CA ALA A 133 -5.40 -5.23 15.13
C ALA A 133 -6.69 -5.97 15.52
N LEU A 134 -6.60 -7.01 16.35
CA LEU A 134 -7.77 -7.75 16.82
C LEU A 134 -8.75 -6.84 17.57
N LYS A 135 -8.26 -6.02 18.50
CA LYS A 135 -9.07 -5.02 19.21
C LYS A 135 -9.73 -4.03 18.26
N LYS A 136 -8.99 -3.56 17.24
CA LYS A 136 -9.49 -2.60 16.25
C LYS A 136 -10.59 -3.18 15.35
N TRP A 137 -10.43 -4.42 14.89
CA TRP A 137 -11.32 -5.03 13.88
C TRP A 137 -12.43 -5.91 14.47
N VAL A 138 -12.17 -6.62 15.56
CA VAL A 138 -13.12 -7.58 16.17
C VAL A 138 -13.88 -6.97 17.35
N HIS A 139 -13.44 -5.80 17.85
CA HIS A 139 -13.91 -5.07 19.06
C HIS A 139 -13.07 -5.37 20.32
N SER A 140 -12.83 -4.34 21.14
CA SER A 140 -11.69 -4.22 22.06
C SER A 140 -11.69 -5.18 23.26
N GLN A 141 -12.87 -5.58 23.76
CA GLN A 141 -12.96 -6.36 25.00
C GLN A 141 -13.14 -7.88 24.79
N ASN A 142 -13.60 -8.32 23.61
CA ASN A 142 -14.09 -9.70 23.44
C ASN A 142 -13.37 -10.49 22.33
N TYR A 143 -12.35 -9.93 21.69
CA TYR A 143 -11.72 -10.63 20.55
C TYR A 143 -11.13 -12.00 20.91
N GLU A 144 -10.68 -12.21 22.16
CA GLU A 144 -10.21 -13.52 22.62
C GLU A 144 -11.33 -14.55 22.71
N GLN A 145 -12.57 -14.14 23.03
CA GLN A 145 -13.74 -15.03 23.03
C GLN A 145 -14.00 -15.56 21.62
N TYR A 146 -13.89 -14.71 20.59
CA TYR A 146 -14.01 -15.14 19.20
C TYR A 146 -12.83 -16.02 18.75
N LEU A 147 -11.61 -15.75 19.21
CA LEU A 147 -10.47 -16.63 18.94
C LEU A 147 -10.64 -18.00 19.60
N GLN A 148 -11.17 -18.03 20.82
CA GLN A 148 -11.45 -19.25 21.55
C GLN A 148 -12.54 -20.06 20.85
N PHE A 149 -13.66 -19.44 20.50
CA PHE A 149 -14.70 -20.04 19.68
C PHE A 149 -14.17 -20.64 18.36
N PHE A 150 -13.35 -19.90 17.60
CA PHE A 150 -12.78 -20.42 16.34
C PHE A 150 -11.83 -21.59 16.58
N GLN A 151 -11.17 -21.67 17.73
CA GLN A 151 -10.32 -22.79 18.10
C GLN A 151 -11.14 -24.01 18.54
N ASP A 152 -12.17 -23.80 19.35
CA ASP A 152 -13.05 -24.86 19.87
C ASP A 152 -13.89 -25.50 18.74
N ALA A 153 -14.37 -24.68 17.81
CA ALA A 153 -15.02 -25.12 16.57
C ALA A 153 -14.03 -25.70 15.53
N LYS A 154 -12.73 -25.81 15.87
CA LYS A 154 -11.66 -26.34 15.01
C LYS A 154 -11.53 -25.63 13.67
N TYR A 155 -11.77 -24.33 13.64
CA TYR A 155 -11.57 -23.52 12.43
C TYR A 155 -10.14 -23.03 12.28
N ILE A 156 -9.49 -22.73 13.40
CA ILE A 156 -8.12 -22.22 13.43
C ILE A 156 -7.23 -23.02 14.37
N ILE A 157 -5.93 -22.93 14.11
CA ILE A 157 -4.85 -23.40 14.98
C ILE A 157 -4.05 -22.17 15.41
N ARG A 158 -3.84 -22.02 16.72
CA ARG A 158 -2.95 -20.99 17.30
C ARG A 158 -1.61 -21.63 17.64
N SER A 159 -0.52 -20.93 17.34
CA SER A 159 0.79 -21.36 17.83
C SER A 159 0.90 -21.13 19.35
N LYS A 160 1.57 -22.04 20.05
CA LYS A 160 1.94 -21.87 21.47
C LYS A 160 3.10 -20.90 21.65
N THR A 161 3.90 -20.69 20.60
CA THR A 161 5.01 -19.75 20.63
C THR A 161 4.45 -18.33 20.52
N TYR A 162 4.63 -17.55 21.58
CA TYR A 162 4.37 -16.11 21.62
C TYR A 162 5.48 -15.47 22.45
N ALA A 163 6.13 -14.45 21.91
CA ALA A 163 7.05 -13.63 22.67
C ALA A 163 6.61 -12.17 22.54
N SER A 164 6.23 -11.60 23.69
CA SER A 164 5.89 -10.18 23.80
C SER A 164 7.06 -9.34 23.24
N ASN A 165 6.76 -8.30 22.47
CA ASN A 165 7.73 -7.46 21.77
C ASN A 165 8.59 -8.13 20.68
N SER A 166 8.43 -9.43 20.41
CA SER A 166 9.17 -10.14 19.36
C SER A 166 8.28 -10.52 18.16
N TYR A 167 7.20 -11.28 18.39
CA TYR A 167 6.25 -11.62 17.32
C TYR A 167 4.82 -11.76 17.83
N ALA A 168 3.87 -11.30 17.01
CA ALA A 168 2.45 -11.40 17.31
C ALA A 168 1.95 -12.85 17.28
N LYS A 169 0.79 -13.09 17.90
CA LYS A 169 0.12 -14.40 17.88
C LYS A 169 0.00 -14.91 16.44
N GLN A 170 0.46 -16.14 16.24
CA GLN A 170 0.40 -16.84 14.96
C GLN A 170 -0.89 -17.66 14.89
N ILE A 171 -1.65 -17.42 13.84
CA ILE A 171 -2.95 -18.07 13.60
C ILE A 171 -2.93 -18.69 12.21
N LYS A 172 -3.45 -19.91 12.06
CA LYS A 172 -3.60 -20.61 10.79
C LYS A 172 -5.02 -21.16 10.67
N TRP A 173 -5.61 -21.12 9.47
CA TRP A 173 -6.84 -21.85 9.16
C TRP A 173 -6.58 -23.35 9.01
N VAL A 174 -7.49 -24.18 9.50
CA VAL A 174 -7.43 -25.62 9.24
C VAL A 174 -7.58 -25.89 7.74
N ASN A 175 -6.77 -26.81 7.20
CA ASN A 175 -6.64 -27.03 5.76
C ASN A 175 -7.99 -27.38 5.09
N ASN A 176 -8.81 -28.23 5.71
CA ASN A 176 -10.11 -28.64 5.16
C ASN A 176 -11.10 -27.47 4.96
N LEU A 177 -10.93 -26.34 5.66
CA LEU A 177 -11.77 -25.16 5.46
C LEU A 177 -11.36 -24.33 4.24
N VAL A 178 -10.07 -24.35 3.87
CA VAL A 178 -9.50 -23.52 2.80
C VAL A 178 -9.32 -24.27 1.49
N PHE A 179 -9.59 -25.58 1.43
CA PHE A 179 -9.48 -26.38 0.22
C PHE A 179 -10.80 -27.07 -0.09
N LYS A 180 -11.41 -26.74 -1.23
CA LYS A 180 -12.61 -27.41 -1.74
C LYS A 180 -12.26 -28.16 -3.01
N GLN A 181 -12.65 -29.43 -3.09
CA GLN A 181 -12.40 -30.26 -4.27
C GLN A 181 -13.05 -29.61 -5.50
N GLY A 182 -12.30 -29.49 -6.59
CA GLY A 182 -12.76 -28.85 -7.83
C GLY A 182 -12.81 -27.32 -7.81
N ASP A 183 -12.49 -26.65 -6.70
CA ASP A 183 -12.45 -25.18 -6.61
C ASP A 183 -11.07 -24.69 -6.19
N LEU A 184 -10.42 -23.93 -7.08
CA LEU A 184 -9.10 -23.35 -6.83
C LEU A 184 -9.17 -22.15 -5.85
N ARG A 185 -10.36 -21.65 -5.53
CA ARG A 185 -10.55 -20.59 -4.56
C ARG A 185 -10.44 -21.14 -3.14
N LYS A 186 -9.65 -20.45 -2.33
CA LYS A 186 -9.52 -20.70 -0.88
C LYS A 186 -10.48 -19.87 -0.06
N TYR A 187 -10.95 -18.76 -0.63
CA TYR A 187 -11.76 -17.77 0.07
C TYR A 187 -12.90 -17.26 -0.82
N TYR A 188 -13.99 -16.85 -0.18
CA TYR A 188 -15.10 -16.18 -0.84
C TYR A 188 -15.60 -15.01 0.01
N ARG A 189 -16.41 -14.13 -0.60
CA ARG A 189 -16.96 -12.93 0.04
C ARG A 189 -18.35 -13.18 0.57
N VAL A 190 -18.64 -12.61 1.74
CA VAL A 190 -19.98 -12.54 2.31
C VAL A 190 -20.28 -11.11 2.76
N PRO A 191 -21.50 -10.59 2.60
CA PRO A 191 -21.84 -9.25 3.04
C PRO A 191 -21.85 -9.18 4.58
N TYR A 192 -21.48 -8.02 5.12
CA TYR A 192 -21.80 -7.69 6.52
C TYR A 192 -23.28 -7.34 6.63
N SER A 193 -23.91 -7.70 7.74
CA SER A 193 -25.33 -7.51 8.02
C SER A 193 -25.61 -6.48 9.13
N ASP A 194 -24.68 -6.28 10.07
CA ASP A 194 -24.82 -5.37 11.20
C ASP A 194 -24.38 -3.94 10.81
N GLU A 195 -25.33 -3.02 10.88
CA GLU A 195 -25.16 -1.60 10.58
C GLU A 195 -24.04 -0.93 11.40
N ARG A 196 -23.81 -1.35 12.63
CA ARG A 196 -22.74 -0.82 13.50
C ARG A 196 -21.38 -1.24 12.99
N VAL A 197 -21.25 -2.50 12.56
CA VAL A 197 -20.03 -3.01 11.94
C VAL A 197 -19.78 -2.29 10.62
N LEU A 198 -20.81 -2.13 9.79
CA LEU A 198 -20.77 -1.39 8.55
C LEU A 198 -20.28 0.06 8.75
N VAL A 199 -20.93 0.85 9.60
CA VAL A 199 -20.54 2.24 9.90
C VAL A 199 -19.12 2.31 10.46
N ARG A 200 -18.73 1.38 11.32
CA ARG A 200 -17.36 1.29 11.85
C ARG A 200 -16.35 1.03 10.72
N LEU A 201 -16.60 0.06 9.86
CA LEU A 201 -15.70 -0.27 8.74
C LEU A 201 -15.58 0.90 7.76
N TYR A 202 -16.67 1.61 7.48
CA TYR A 202 -16.62 2.86 6.72
C TYR A 202 -15.70 3.88 7.37
N ASN A 203 -15.87 4.15 8.67
CA ASN A 203 -15.02 5.10 9.40
C ASN A 203 -13.55 4.68 9.41
N LEU A 204 -13.25 3.39 9.58
CA LEU A 204 -11.88 2.88 9.50
C LEU A 204 -11.25 3.07 8.11
N LYS A 205 -12.02 2.84 7.03
CA LYS A 205 -11.58 3.13 5.66
C LYS A 205 -11.34 4.63 5.47
N LYS A 206 -12.25 5.48 5.96
CA LYS A 206 -12.15 6.94 5.90
C LYS A 206 -10.95 7.47 6.68
N GLU A 207 -10.66 6.95 7.87
CA GLU A 207 -9.47 7.29 8.66
C GLU A 207 -8.18 6.89 7.94
N LYS A 208 -8.10 5.64 7.47
CA LYS A 208 -6.97 5.16 6.68
C LYS A 208 -6.75 6.05 5.45
N ARG A 209 -7.84 6.44 4.77
CA ARG A 209 -7.81 7.38 3.65
C ARG A 209 -7.27 8.74 4.07
N LYS A 210 -7.74 9.33 5.17
CA LYS A 210 -7.22 10.60 5.70
C LYS A 210 -5.73 10.53 6.02
N GLU A 211 -5.24 9.42 6.60
CA GLU A 211 -3.81 9.21 6.86
C GLU A 211 -2.99 9.20 5.57
N ILE A 212 -3.49 8.51 4.53
CA ILE A 212 -2.85 8.44 3.21
C ILE A 212 -2.83 9.82 2.53
N LEU A 213 -3.93 10.59 2.65
CA LEU A 213 -4.10 11.91 2.02
C LEU A 213 -3.34 13.06 2.73
N LYS A 214 -2.55 12.78 3.78
CA LYS A 214 -1.69 13.81 4.41
C LYS A 214 -0.62 14.36 3.46
N ASN A 215 -0.25 13.61 2.42
CA ASN A 215 0.74 14.02 1.43
C ASN A 215 0.06 14.75 0.26
N LYS A 216 -0.18 16.06 0.44
CA LYS A 216 -0.96 16.89 -0.49
C LYS A 216 -0.44 16.87 -1.94
N SER A 217 0.88 16.70 -2.16
CA SER A 217 1.47 16.80 -3.51
C SER A 217 1.08 15.66 -4.45
N ARG A 218 0.54 14.55 -3.95
CA ARG A 218 0.16 13.38 -4.77
C ARG A 218 -1.28 12.92 -4.50
N LEU A 219 -2.11 13.83 -4.03
CA LEU A 219 -3.52 13.60 -3.74
C LEU A 219 -4.27 13.15 -5.00
N GLU A 220 -4.02 13.82 -6.12
CA GLU A 220 -4.69 13.54 -7.40
C GLU A 220 -4.36 12.14 -7.96
N LEU A 221 -3.12 11.67 -7.77
CA LEU A 221 -2.77 10.28 -8.12
C LEU A 221 -3.58 9.25 -7.32
N THR A 222 -3.93 9.59 -6.08
CA THR A 222 -4.82 8.76 -5.26
C THR A 222 -6.24 8.79 -5.79
N HIS A 223 -6.71 9.96 -6.23
CA HIS A 223 -8.05 10.09 -6.83
C HIS A 223 -8.16 9.29 -8.13
N ASN A 224 -7.16 9.38 -9.02
CA ASN A 224 -7.14 8.59 -10.25
C ASN A 224 -7.17 7.09 -9.98
N LEU A 225 -6.43 6.62 -8.96
CA LEU A 225 -6.48 5.22 -8.55
C LEU A 225 -7.89 4.79 -8.13
N GLU A 226 -8.64 5.65 -7.43
CA GLU A 226 -10.00 5.34 -7.00
C GLU A 226 -10.94 5.24 -8.21
N LEU A 227 -10.81 6.15 -9.18
CA LEU A 227 -11.59 6.10 -10.42
C LEU A 227 -11.29 4.80 -11.17
N ILE A 228 -10.02 4.50 -11.41
CA ILE A 228 -9.57 3.26 -12.07
C ILE A 228 -10.00 2.01 -11.29
N SER A 229 -10.07 2.07 -9.96
CA SER A 229 -10.47 0.92 -9.14
C SER A 229 -11.93 0.50 -9.34
N LYS A 230 -12.80 1.44 -9.70
CA LYS A 230 -14.23 1.18 -9.93
C LYS A 230 -14.45 0.39 -11.21
N ASP A 231 -13.70 0.74 -12.25
CA ASP A 231 -13.83 0.19 -13.61
C ASP A 231 -12.95 -1.05 -13.85
N PHE A 232 -12.34 -1.59 -12.81
CA PHE A 232 -11.54 -2.80 -12.92
C PHE A 232 -12.43 -4.03 -13.19
N ASP A 233 -12.13 -4.79 -14.25
CA ASP A 233 -12.85 -6.01 -14.62
C ASP A 233 -12.47 -7.20 -13.71
N ILE A 234 -13.10 -7.26 -12.54
CA ILE A 234 -12.89 -8.34 -11.58
C ILE A 234 -13.40 -9.67 -12.10
N ALA A 235 -14.54 -9.67 -12.80
CA ALA A 235 -15.17 -10.90 -13.28
C ALA A 235 -14.27 -11.58 -14.31
N GLY A 236 -13.83 -10.82 -15.32
CA GLY A 236 -12.87 -11.29 -16.32
C GLY A 236 -11.53 -11.69 -15.69
N PHE A 237 -10.99 -10.89 -14.76
CA PHE A 237 -9.76 -11.28 -14.05
C PHE A 237 -9.91 -12.60 -13.29
N THR A 238 -11.02 -12.77 -12.58
CA THR A 238 -11.27 -13.97 -11.77
C THR A 238 -11.42 -15.21 -12.66
N ALA A 239 -12.22 -15.13 -13.73
CA ALA A 239 -12.42 -16.22 -14.68
C ALA A 239 -11.09 -16.59 -15.37
N TRP A 240 -10.34 -15.58 -15.82
CA TRP A 240 -9.03 -15.79 -16.45
C TRP A 240 -8.03 -16.42 -15.47
N ALA A 241 -7.93 -15.91 -14.24
CA ALA A 241 -6.97 -16.41 -13.26
C ALA A 241 -7.24 -17.87 -12.88
N LEU A 242 -8.51 -18.26 -12.72
CA LEU A 242 -8.92 -19.63 -12.43
C LEU A 242 -8.66 -20.57 -13.61
N SER A 243 -8.78 -20.08 -14.84
CA SER A 243 -8.47 -20.84 -16.06
C SER A 243 -6.95 -20.95 -16.33
N ASN A 244 -6.15 -20.05 -15.77
CA ASN A 244 -4.70 -19.96 -15.99
C ASN A 244 -3.90 -20.02 -14.68
N PRO A 245 -4.04 -21.07 -13.85
CA PRO A 245 -3.38 -21.14 -12.55
C PRO A 245 -1.84 -21.22 -12.66
N HIS A 246 -1.31 -21.69 -13.80
CA HIS A 246 0.12 -21.80 -14.09
C HIS A 246 0.83 -20.44 -14.22
N GLU A 247 0.07 -19.35 -14.46
CA GLU A 247 0.58 -17.98 -14.45
C GLU A 247 0.96 -17.51 -13.04
N PHE A 248 0.64 -18.31 -12.01
CA PHE A 248 0.97 -18.06 -10.61
C PHE A 248 1.97 -19.09 -10.09
N LYS A 249 2.85 -18.67 -9.19
CA LYS A 249 3.89 -19.53 -8.61
C LYS A 249 3.30 -20.72 -7.87
N ASN A 250 2.13 -20.54 -7.28
CA ASN A 250 1.36 -21.53 -6.55
C ASN A 250 -0.05 -21.02 -6.28
N LEU A 251 -0.88 -21.90 -5.72
CA LEU A 251 -2.27 -21.61 -5.39
C LEU A 251 -2.44 -20.51 -4.33
N ASP A 252 -1.47 -20.33 -3.43
CA ASP A 252 -1.48 -19.22 -2.47
C ASP A 252 -1.33 -17.89 -3.21
N GLU A 253 -0.37 -17.75 -4.13
CA GLU A 253 -0.20 -16.54 -4.92
C GLU A 253 -1.44 -16.21 -5.76
N LEU A 254 -2.10 -17.21 -6.36
CA LEU A 254 -3.37 -17.02 -7.08
C LEU A 254 -4.44 -16.41 -6.15
N ASN A 255 -4.67 -17.02 -4.99
CA ASN A 255 -5.69 -16.56 -4.05
C ASN A 255 -5.37 -15.21 -3.40
N GLU A 256 -4.08 -14.89 -3.22
CA GLU A 256 -3.66 -13.56 -2.84
C GLU A 256 -4.11 -12.50 -3.84
N TYR A 257 -3.95 -12.75 -5.14
CA TYR A 257 -4.35 -11.81 -6.17
C TYR A 257 -5.88 -11.71 -6.30
N LEU A 258 -6.61 -12.82 -6.21
CA LEU A 258 -8.08 -12.82 -6.16
C LEU A 258 -8.59 -11.93 -5.01
N VAL A 259 -8.04 -12.11 -3.81
CA VAL A 259 -8.41 -11.30 -2.63
C VAL A 259 -8.01 -9.83 -2.82
N ARG A 260 -6.83 -9.57 -3.37
CA ARG A 260 -6.29 -8.23 -3.51
C ARG A 260 -7.06 -7.38 -4.52
N VAL A 261 -7.42 -7.95 -5.68
CA VAL A 261 -8.21 -7.27 -6.72
C VAL A 261 -9.61 -6.94 -6.20
N GLN A 262 -10.26 -7.87 -5.50
CA GLN A 262 -11.59 -7.61 -4.90
C GLN A 262 -11.56 -6.54 -3.81
N ARG A 263 -10.48 -6.46 -3.03
CA ARG A 263 -10.29 -5.39 -2.05
C ARG A 263 -10.05 -4.03 -2.69
N PHE A 264 -9.39 -4.01 -3.84
CA PHE A 264 -9.11 -2.79 -4.59
C PHE A 264 -10.39 -2.11 -5.06
N GLN A 265 -11.31 -2.83 -5.72
CA GLN A 265 -12.61 -2.29 -6.10
C GLN A 265 -13.46 -1.87 -4.89
N ALA A 266 -13.33 -2.55 -3.75
CA ALA A 266 -14.02 -2.20 -2.51
C ALA A 266 -13.42 -0.95 -1.78
N GLY A 267 -12.47 -0.25 -2.41
CA GLY A 267 -11.79 0.92 -1.86
C GLY A 267 -10.81 0.63 -0.73
N ASP A 268 -10.51 -0.65 -0.43
CA ASP A 268 -9.48 -1.02 0.54
C ASP A 268 -8.11 -1.10 -0.14
N MET A 269 -7.61 0.07 -0.52
CA MET A 269 -6.37 0.22 -1.27
C MET A 269 -5.15 0.11 -0.34
N TYR A 270 -4.12 -0.60 -0.80
CA TYR A 270 -2.76 -0.40 -0.30
C TYR A 270 -2.16 0.76 -1.06
N LEU A 271 -1.76 1.80 -0.34
CA LEU A 271 -1.23 3.01 -0.91
C LEU A 271 -0.12 3.56 -0.01
N ASN A 272 1.04 3.83 -0.59
CA ASN A 272 2.09 4.63 0.00
C ASN A 272 2.41 5.74 -0.99
N CYS A 273 2.02 6.98 -0.65
CA CYS A 273 2.15 8.11 -1.56
C CYS A 273 3.60 8.52 -1.80
N MET A 274 4.50 8.22 -0.86
CA MET A 274 5.92 8.59 -0.94
C MET A 274 6.73 7.70 0.01
N ASP A 275 7.48 6.74 -0.55
CA ASP A 275 8.42 5.95 0.26
C ASP A 275 9.65 6.78 0.69
N GLU A 276 10.24 6.47 1.84
CA GLU A 276 11.36 7.25 2.39
C GLU A 276 12.67 7.13 1.59
N PHE A 277 12.84 6.00 0.90
CA PHE A 277 14.05 5.70 0.14
C PHE A 277 14.04 6.49 -1.17
N GLY A 278 13.19 6.09 -2.11
CA GLY A 278 13.15 6.58 -3.49
C GLY A 278 12.10 7.66 -3.74
N GLU A 279 11.30 8.03 -2.73
CA GLU A 279 10.17 8.94 -2.89
C GLU A 279 9.15 8.43 -3.92
N ARG A 280 9.02 7.11 -4.11
CA ARG A 280 8.11 6.50 -5.09
C ARG A 280 6.69 6.40 -4.56
N PHE A 281 5.76 6.42 -5.50
CA PHE A 281 4.35 6.14 -5.27
C PHE A 281 4.11 4.64 -5.40
N HIS A 282 3.61 3.99 -4.35
CA HIS A 282 3.25 2.58 -4.37
C HIS A 282 1.75 2.39 -4.24
N SER A 283 1.20 1.64 -5.17
CA SER A 283 -0.22 1.30 -5.24
C SER A 283 -0.39 -0.22 -5.39
N LEU A 284 -1.61 -0.66 -5.68
CA LEU A 284 -1.85 -2.03 -6.12
C LEU A 284 -0.98 -2.37 -7.33
N PHE A 285 -0.84 -1.45 -8.28
CA PHE A 285 -0.25 -1.71 -9.59
C PHE A 285 1.28 -1.79 -9.58
N THR A 286 1.93 -1.11 -8.62
CA THR A 286 3.39 -1.22 -8.44
C THR A 286 3.80 -2.57 -7.87
N ASN A 287 2.90 -3.26 -7.13
CA ASN A 287 3.18 -4.51 -6.43
C ASN A 287 2.43 -5.72 -7.01
N SER A 288 1.89 -5.59 -8.22
CA SER A 288 1.12 -6.64 -8.90
C SER A 288 1.79 -7.09 -10.19
N LYS A 289 1.50 -8.33 -10.63
CA LYS A 289 1.97 -8.84 -11.91
C LYS A 289 1.46 -7.95 -13.05
N LYS A 290 2.27 -7.74 -14.09
CA LYS A 290 1.87 -6.97 -15.28
C LYS A 290 0.55 -7.47 -15.90
N ILE A 291 0.29 -8.78 -15.82
CA ILE A 291 -0.94 -9.39 -16.35
C ILE A 291 -2.24 -8.82 -15.74
N ILE A 292 -2.20 -8.35 -14.50
CA ILE A 292 -3.36 -7.74 -13.83
C ILE A 292 -3.76 -6.42 -14.50
N ARG A 293 -2.80 -5.73 -15.14
CA ARG A 293 -3.05 -4.45 -15.81
C ARG A 293 -3.94 -4.59 -17.03
N LYS A 294 -4.04 -5.79 -17.63
CA LYS A 294 -4.92 -6.07 -18.78
C LYS A 294 -6.42 -5.99 -18.44
N PHE A 295 -6.76 -6.04 -17.15
CA PHE A 295 -8.14 -5.97 -16.65
C PHE A 295 -8.51 -4.58 -16.12
N ILE A 296 -7.61 -3.61 -16.30
CA ILE A 296 -7.94 -2.20 -16.09
C ILE A 296 -8.74 -1.74 -17.30
N ILE A 297 -9.80 -0.96 -17.07
CA ILE A 297 -10.54 -0.26 -18.10
C ILE A 297 -10.46 1.23 -17.78
N ILE A 298 -10.13 2.05 -18.78
CA ILE A 298 -10.12 3.50 -18.68
C ILE A 298 -10.92 4.02 -19.86
N ASP A 299 -11.98 4.78 -19.60
CA ASP A 299 -12.88 5.30 -20.65
C ASP A 299 -13.44 4.18 -21.56
N GLY A 300 -13.87 3.08 -20.95
CA GLY A 300 -14.40 1.91 -21.68
C GLY A 300 -13.39 1.14 -22.53
N LYS A 301 -12.10 1.52 -22.52
CA LYS A 301 -11.05 0.91 -23.35
C LYS A 301 -9.94 0.29 -22.50
N ALA A 302 -9.24 -0.67 -23.09
CA ALA A 302 -8.00 -1.21 -22.52
C ALA A 302 -6.93 -0.10 -22.49
N PRO A 303 -6.18 0.05 -21.39
CA PRO A 303 -5.17 1.10 -21.27
C PRO A 303 -3.91 0.77 -22.07
N ILE A 304 -3.11 1.80 -22.29
CA ILE A 304 -1.73 1.69 -22.79
C ILE A 304 -0.73 1.97 -21.66
N GLU A 305 0.47 1.42 -21.76
CA GLU A 305 1.57 1.64 -20.81
C GLU A 305 2.70 2.40 -21.53
N ILE A 306 2.93 3.66 -21.16
CA ILE A 306 4.05 4.46 -21.68
C ILE A 306 5.22 4.27 -20.72
N ASP A 307 6.21 3.46 -21.10
CA ASP A 307 7.36 3.06 -20.27
C ASP A 307 8.64 3.78 -20.71
N ILE A 308 9.35 4.41 -19.78
CA ILE A 308 10.64 5.04 -20.10
C ILE A 308 11.71 3.97 -20.31
N LYS A 309 12.23 3.91 -21.54
CA LYS A 309 13.27 2.96 -21.91
C LYS A 309 14.50 3.21 -21.04
N ASN A 310 14.99 2.14 -20.40
CA ASN A 310 16.18 2.13 -19.56
C ASN A 310 16.29 3.27 -18.53
N SER A 311 15.14 3.72 -17.99
CA SER A 311 14.97 4.86 -17.07
C SER A 311 16.15 5.10 -16.13
N GLN A 312 16.51 4.10 -15.32
CA GLN A 312 17.57 4.26 -14.31
C GLN A 312 18.96 4.56 -14.90
N MET A 313 19.32 3.95 -16.05
CA MET A 313 20.59 4.24 -16.73
C MET A 313 20.54 5.60 -17.42
N PHE A 314 19.40 5.96 -17.99
CA PHE A 314 19.19 7.28 -18.56
C PHE A 314 19.36 8.40 -17.52
N PHE A 315 18.75 8.26 -16.34
CA PHE A 315 18.93 9.22 -15.24
C PHE A 315 20.37 9.25 -14.71
N MET A 316 21.11 8.15 -14.76
CA MET A 316 22.55 8.15 -14.43
C MET A 316 23.36 9.02 -15.39
N SER A 317 23.01 9.00 -16.68
CA SER A 317 23.59 9.93 -17.65
C SER A 317 23.19 11.37 -17.37
N CYS A 318 21.94 11.64 -16.98
CA CYS A 318 21.52 12.99 -16.59
C CYS A 318 22.32 13.51 -15.39
N LEU A 319 22.49 12.70 -14.34
CA LEU A 319 23.31 13.04 -13.17
C LEU A 319 24.76 13.39 -13.53
N THR A 320 25.30 12.73 -14.55
CA THR A 320 26.69 12.92 -15.00
C THR A 320 26.83 14.17 -15.88
N LEU A 321 25.97 14.32 -16.90
CA LEU A 321 26.13 15.31 -17.96
C LEU A 321 25.44 16.65 -17.66
N TYR A 322 24.42 16.64 -16.80
CA TYR A 322 23.56 17.80 -16.52
C TYR A 322 23.54 18.07 -15.02
N LYS A 323 24.74 18.27 -14.44
CA LYS A 323 24.94 18.36 -12.98
C LYS A 323 24.15 19.47 -12.31
N GLU A 324 24.06 20.65 -12.94
CA GLU A 324 23.33 21.79 -12.37
C GLU A 324 21.82 21.52 -12.32
N GLN A 325 21.25 21.03 -13.43
CA GLN A 325 19.85 20.63 -13.53
C GLN A 325 19.53 19.53 -12.51
N SER A 326 20.40 18.53 -12.44
CA SER A 326 20.31 17.41 -11.51
C SER A 326 20.33 17.88 -10.05
N TYR A 327 21.22 18.81 -9.72
CA TYR A 327 21.30 19.42 -8.40
C TYR A 327 20.00 20.14 -8.05
N GLN A 328 19.44 20.95 -8.96
CA GLN A 328 18.18 21.66 -8.69
C GLN A 328 17.02 20.70 -8.41
N ILE A 329 16.94 19.58 -9.15
CA ILE A 329 15.91 18.56 -8.96
C ILE A 329 16.10 17.84 -7.61
N LEU A 330 17.34 17.52 -7.25
CA LEU A 330 17.64 16.64 -6.11
C LEU A 330 17.89 17.35 -4.77
N LYS A 331 18.27 18.64 -4.75
CA LYS A 331 18.72 19.36 -3.54
C LYS A 331 17.73 19.34 -2.37
N LYS A 332 16.42 19.30 -2.65
CA LYS A 332 15.39 19.24 -1.60
C LYS A 332 15.52 17.95 -0.78
N ASN A 333 15.52 18.04 0.54
CA ASN A 333 15.60 16.89 1.46
C ASN A 333 16.80 15.96 1.20
N TYR A 334 17.93 16.53 0.79
CA TYR A 334 19.18 15.83 0.53
C TYR A 334 20.36 16.58 1.15
N ASN A 335 21.43 15.85 1.50
CA ASN A 335 22.69 16.48 1.89
C ASN A 335 23.33 17.12 0.65
N THR A 336 23.23 18.44 0.53
CA THR A 336 23.65 19.20 -0.66
C THR A 336 25.14 19.11 -0.93
N THR A 337 25.98 19.12 0.11
CA THR A 337 27.43 18.94 -0.01
C THR A 337 27.78 17.58 -0.59
N LEU A 338 27.17 16.51 -0.07
CA LEU A 338 27.39 15.16 -0.57
C LEU A 338 26.87 15.00 -2.01
N LEU A 339 25.70 15.56 -2.31
CA LEU A 339 25.13 15.55 -3.66
C LEU A 339 26.08 16.22 -4.66
N TYR A 340 26.53 17.44 -4.35
CA TYR A 340 27.44 18.18 -5.21
C TYR A 340 28.75 17.42 -5.43
N LYS A 341 29.35 16.87 -4.36
CA LYS A 341 30.56 16.03 -4.45
C LYS A 341 30.35 14.83 -5.39
N ASN A 342 29.22 14.14 -5.29
CA ASN A 342 28.92 13.00 -6.15
C ASN A 342 28.74 13.41 -7.62
N LEU A 343 28.06 14.53 -7.88
CA LEU A 343 27.87 15.05 -9.25
C LEU A 343 29.22 15.41 -9.89
N HIS A 344 30.11 16.10 -9.16
CA HIS A 344 31.45 16.42 -9.64
C HIS A 344 32.34 15.20 -9.83
N LEU A 345 32.21 14.18 -8.97
CA LEU A 345 32.90 12.90 -9.16
C LEU A 345 32.49 12.25 -10.48
N MET A 346 31.18 12.17 -10.76
CA MET A 346 30.69 11.58 -12.02
C MET A 346 31.16 12.37 -13.25
N ASP A 347 31.09 13.70 -13.19
CA ASP A 347 31.60 14.60 -14.25
C ASP A 347 33.10 14.41 -14.48
N TYR A 348 33.90 14.33 -13.41
CA TYR A 348 35.33 14.05 -13.52
C TYR A 348 35.59 12.73 -14.24
N TYR A 349 34.93 11.62 -13.85
CA TYR A 349 35.11 10.32 -14.48
C TYR A 349 34.67 10.30 -15.94
N TYR A 350 33.59 11.02 -16.28
CA TYR A 350 33.16 11.17 -17.67
C TYR A 350 34.22 11.82 -18.56
N ASN A 351 34.93 12.83 -18.03
CA ASN A 351 35.95 13.56 -18.79
C ASN A 351 37.33 12.87 -18.77
N SER A 352 37.58 11.92 -17.86
CA SER A 352 38.91 11.31 -17.65
C SER A 352 38.99 9.82 -17.95
N HIS A 353 37.86 9.10 -18.02
CA HIS A 353 37.83 7.64 -18.19
C HIS A 353 36.95 7.24 -19.39
N ALA A 354 37.59 6.67 -20.42
CA ALA A 354 36.94 6.33 -21.68
C ALA A 354 35.80 5.30 -21.53
N ASP A 355 35.95 4.32 -20.64
CA ASP A 355 34.91 3.31 -20.39
C ASP A 355 33.70 3.92 -19.66
N TYR A 356 33.92 4.83 -18.70
CA TYR A 356 32.83 5.58 -18.06
C TYR A 356 32.07 6.41 -19.09
N LYS A 357 32.80 7.18 -19.91
CA LYS A 357 32.21 7.99 -20.99
C LYS A 357 31.35 7.12 -21.91
N THR A 358 31.89 6.01 -22.39
CA THR A 358 31.20 5.05 -23.27
C THR A 358 29.91 4.52 -22.63
N PHE A 359 29.95 4.16 -21.34
CA PHE A 359 28.78 3.70 -20.60
C PHE A 359 27.69 4.77 -20.56
N ILE A 360 28.06 6.02 -20.28
CA ILE A 360 27.13 7.16 -20.16
C ILE A 360 26.51 7.52 -21.51
N ASP A 361 27.29 7.54 -22.59
CA ASP A 361 26.84 7.83 -23.96
C ASP A 361 25.85 6.77 -24.47
N HIS A 362 26.10 5.49 -24.17
CA HIS A 362 25.16 4.42 -24.52
C HIS A 362 23.92 4.38 -23.62
N SER A 363 24.03 4.89 -22.39
CA SER A 363 22.92 4.99 -21.46
C SER A 363 21.94 6.11 -21.85
N ILE A 364 22.44 7.29 -22.24
CA ILE A 364 21.60 8.41 -22.70
C ILE A 364 20.94 8.12 -24.04
N SER A 365 21.62 7.40 -24.95
CA SER A 365 21.05 7.00 -26.25
C SER A 365 20.06 5.82 -26.16
N GLY A 366 19.98 5.17 -25.01
CA GLY A 366 19.05 4.07 -24.72
C GLY A 366 19.44 2.72 -25.32
N ASN A 367 20.74 2.50 -25.56
CA ASN A 367 21.29 1.31 -26.21
C ASN A 367 22.33 0.55 -25.34
N ILE A 368 22.50 0.95 -24.08
CA ILE A 368 23.51 0.40 -23.17
C ILE A 368 23.46 -1.14 -23.06
N TYR A 369 22.29 -1.74 -22.93
CA TYR A 369 22.21 -3.19 -22.77
C TYR A 369 22.67 -3.94 -24.03
N GLN A 370 22.31 -3.44 -25.22
CA GLN A 370 22.77 -4.01 -26.48
C GLN A 370 24.28 -3.86 -26.64
N PHE A 371 24.83 -2.71 -26.24
CA PHE A 371 26.26 -2.45 -26.25
C PHE A 371 27.02 -3.43 -25.34
N ILE A 372 26.56 -3.63 -24.09
CA ILE A 372 27.16 -4.56 -23.15
C ILE A 372 27.11 -6.02 -23.66
N ILE A 373 25.99 -6.43 -24.26
CA ILE A 373 25.86 -7.77 -24.86
C ILE A 373 26.90 -7.96 -25.97
N LYS A 374 27.06 -6.96 -26.85
CA LYS A 374 28.05 -7.00 -27.92
C LYS A 374 29.47 -7.12 -27.37
N GLY A 375 29.84 -6.28 -26.40
CA GLY A 375 31.17 -6.34 -25.77
C GLY A 375 31.47 -7.69 -25.09
N PHE A 376 30.47 -8.32 -24.46
CA PHE A 376 30.67 -9.68 -23.93
C PHE A 376 30.81 -10.73 -25.02
N LYS A 377 30.05 -10.61 -26.13
CA LYS A 377 30.15 -11.53 -27.26
C LYS A 377 31.54 -11.51 -27.89
N GLU A 378 32.17 -10.33 -27.97
CA GLU A 378 33.53 -10.16 -28.49
C GLU A 378 34.59 -10.89 -27.66
N ILE A 379 34.35 -11.09 -26.35
CA ILE A 379 35.21 -11.89 -25.47
C ILE A 379 34.73 -13.34 -25.27
N GLY A 380 33.91 -13.85 -26.19
CA GLY A 380 33.44 -15.23 -26.20
C GLY A 380 32.35 -15.54 -25.16
N LYS A 381 31.69 -14.54 -24.57
CA LYS A 381 30.63 -14.73 -23.57
C LYS A 381 29.26 -14.34 -24.13
N ILE A 382 28.29 -15.24 -24.01
CA ILE A 382 26.93 -15.01 -24.50
C ILE A 382 26.00 -14.74 -23.32
N TYR A 383 25.36 -13.57 -23.33
CA TYR A 383 24.34 -13.19 -22.35
C TYR A 383 23.07 -12.69 -23.02
N THR A 384 21.93 -13.03 -22.43
CA THR A 384 20.64 -12.44 -22.79
C THR A 384 20.51 -11.03 -22.23
N LYS A 385 19.63 -10.21 -22.84
CA LYS A 385 19.31 -8.86 -22.33
C LYS A 385 18.85 -8.86 -20.87
N LYS A 386 18.06 -9.87 -20.47
CA LYS A 386 17.61 -10.01 -19.08
C LYS A 386 18.79 -10.25 -18.13
N GLN A 387 19.70 -11.16 -18.48
CA GLN A 387 20.89 -11.43 -17.66
C GLN A 387 21.79 -10.21 -17.52
N VAL A 388 22.04 -9.48 -18.61
CA VAL A 388 22.82 -8.23 -18.57
C VAL A 388 22.13 -7.18 -17.72
N LYS A 389 20.82 -6.97 -17.88
CA LYS A 389 20.05 -6.05 -17.04
C LYS A 389 20.17 -6.42 -15.56
N ASP A 390 19.90 -7.67 -15.20
CA ASP A 390 20.01 -8.15 -13.82
C ASP A 390 21.43 -7.98 -13.26
N MET A 391 22.45 -8.17 -14.10
CA MET A 391 23.86 -7.97 -13.74
C MET A 391 24.17 -6.50 -13.47
N CYS A 392 23.75 -5.57 -14.32
CA CYS A 392 23.91 -4.13 -14.11
C CYS A 392 23.23 -3.69 -12.82
N PHE A 393 21.97 -4.08 -12.60
CA PHE A 393 21.27 -3.73 -11.36
C PHE A 393 21.98 -4.29 -10.12
N LYS A 394 22.48 -5.53 -10.17
CA LYS A 394 23.22 -6.10 -9.04
C LYS A 394 24.57 -5.42 -8.79
N ALA A 395 25.32 -5.09 -9.84
CA ALA A 395 26.66 -4.55 -9.71
C ALA A 395 26.66 -3.06 -9.36
N LEU A 396 25.84 -2.26 -10.05
CA LEU A 396 25.84 -0.81 -9.94
C LEU A 396 25.14 -0.31 -8.67
N PHE A 397 24.19 -1.09 -8.14
CA PHE A 397 23.33 -0.67 -7.02
C PHE A 397 23.65 -1.33 -5.69
N SER A 398 24.66 -2.21 -5.63
CA SER A 398 25.10 -2.83 -4.38
C SER A 398 26.30 -2.10 -3.78
N LYS A 399 26.50 -2.25 -2.47
CA LYS A 399 27.68 -1.73 -1.78
C LYS A 399 28.94 -2.49 -2.20
N GLU A 400 30.09 -1.91 -1.90
CA GLU A 400 31.38 -2.59 -2.01
C GLU A 400 31.35 -3.93 -1.25
N GLY A 401 31.98 -4.97 -1.82
CA GLY A 401 31.95 -6.32 -1.26
C GLY A 401 30.66 -7.12 -1.48
N GLU A 402 29.55 -6.48 -1.88
CA GLU A 402 28.31 -7.16 -2.29
C GLU A 402 28.30 -7.48 -3.79
N CYS A 403 27.50 -8.47 -4.19
CA CYS A 403 27.33 -8.87 -5.59
C CYS A 403 28.65 -9.09 -6.37
N LYS A 404 29.71 -9.55 -5.68
CA LYS A 404 31.09 -9.70 -6.20
C LYS A 404 31.17 -10.31 -7.59
N ARG A 405 30.35 -11.34 -7.87
CA ARG A 405 30.30 -12.00 -9.18
C ARG A 405 29.84 -11.05 -10.29
N SER A 406 28.73 -10.33 -10.10
CA SER A 406 28.22 -9.39 -11.10
C SER A 406 29.20 -8.25 -11.34
N LYS A 407 29.82 -7.73 -10.26
CA LYS A 407 30.85 -6.70 -10.35
C LYS A 407 32.06 -7.17 -11.11
N LYS A 408 32.65 -8.33 -10.76
CA LYS A 408 33.79 -8.92 -11.46
C LYS A 408 33.54 -9.07 -12.96
N ILE A 409 32.33 -9.51 -13.34
CA ILE A 409 31.99 -9.68 -14.76
C ILE A 409 31.92 -8.32 -15.48
N LEU A 410 31.20 -7.34 -14.92
CA LEU A 410 31.08 -6.00 -15.54
C LEU A 410 32.39 -5.22 -15.53
N ASN A 411 33.25 -5.44 -14.54
CA ASN A 411 34.55 -4.80 -14.41
C ASN A 411 35.50 -5.12 -15.58
N HIS A 412 35.24 -6.18 -16.36
CA HIS A 412 36.00 -6.45 -17.58
C HIS A 412 35.72 -5.44 -18.70
N LEU A 413 34.53 -4.83 -18.71
CA LEU A 413 34.14 -3.84 -19.72
C LEU A 413 34.13 -2.42 -19.18
N PHE A 414 33.77 -2.23 -17.90
CA PHE A 414 33.58 -0.92 -17.29
C PHE A 414 34.18 -0.82 -15.88
N PRO A 415 35.51 -0.98 -15.72
CA PRO A 415 36.14 -0.90 -14.41
C PRO A 415 35.88 0.43 -13.70
N SER A 416 35.93 1.57 -14.41
CA SER A 416 35.76 2.88 -13.78
C SER A 416 34.30 3.13 -13.37
N VAL A 417 33.32 2.59 -14.11
CA VAL A 417 31.90 2.63 -13.72
C VAL A 417 31.68 1.89 -12.40
N ILE A 418 32.27 0.70 -12.23
CA ILE A 418 32.18 -0.06 -10.99
C ILE A 418 32.79 0.75 -9.83
N GLN A 419 33.96 1.35 -10.04
CA GLN A 419 34.64 2.17 -9.04
C GLN A 419 33.78 3.36 -8.58
N VAL A 420 33.22 4.12 -9.51
CA VAL A 420 32.34 5.27 -9.21
C VAL A 420 31.09 4.81 -8.43
N CYS A 421 30.46 3.71 -8.86
CA CYS A 421 29.32 3.14 -8.15
C CYS A 421 29.66 2.73 -6.72
N GLU A 422 30.82 2.10 -6.49
CA GLU A 422 31.26 1.72 -5.15
C GLU A 422 31.51 2.92 -4.26
N ILE A 423 32.21 3.95 -4.76
CA ILE A 423 32.47 5.19 -4.01
C ILE A 423 31.15 5.84 -3.57
N ILE A 424 30.20 5.98 -4.49
CA ILE A 424 28.91 6.65 -4.21
C ILE A 424 28.04 5.79 -3.28
N ASN A 425 28.00 4.47 -3.48
CA ASN A 425 27.16 3.55 -2.69
C ASN A 425 27.63 3.33 -1.25
N ARG A 426 28.83 3.79 -0.87
CA ARG A 426 29.31 3.75 0.53
C ARG A 426 28.49 4.64 1.46
N ASN A 427 27.95 5.74 0.96
CA ASN A 427 27.28 6.76 1.77
C ASN A 427 25.76 6.53 1.87
N ASP A 428 25.14 7.10 2.92
CA ASP A 428 23.68 7.22 3.00
C ASP A 428 23.18 8.12 1.88
N GLY A 429 22.63 7.52 0.82
CA GLY A 429 22.37 8.22 -0.43
C GLY A 429 23.05 7.67 -1.68
N GLY A 430 23.44 6.39 -1.68
CA GLY A 430 24.01 5.75 -2.87
C GLY A 430 23.20 5.93 -4.15
N PHE A 431 23.78 5.54 -5.29
CA PHE A 431 23.17 5.61 -6.62
C PHE A 431 21.70 5.18 -6.67
N PRO A 432 21.30 4.05 -6.05
CA PRO A 432 19.92 3.59 -6.16
C PRO A 432 18.92 4.59 -5.57
N LYS A 433 19.33 5.32 -4.53
CA LYS A 433 18.48 6.33 -3.89
C LYS A 433 18.40 7.59 -4.75
N LEU A 434 19.55 8.06 -5.27
CA LEU A 434 19.64 9.22 -6.16
C LEU A 434 18.77 9.04 -7.40
N LEU A 435 18.94 7.92 -8.10
CA LEU A 435 18.23 7.65 -9.35
C LEU A 435 16.73 7.45 -9.14
N GLN A 436 16.32 6.79 -8.06
CA GLN A 436 14.89 6.64 -7.74
C GLN A 436 14.23 7.96 -7.38
N ARG A 437 14.92 8.84 -6.64
CA ARG A 437 14.40 10.17 -6.31
C ARG A 437 14.34 11.09 -7.52
N PHE A 438 15.33 11.02 -8.40
CA PHE A 438 15.30 11.74 -9.67
C PHE A 438 14.07 11.32 -10.49
N GLU A 439 13.92 10.01 -10.69
CA GLU A 439 12.76 9.42 -11.39
C GLU A 439 11.45 9.87 -10.74
N ALA A 440 11.31 9.77 -9.42
CA ALA A 440 10.08 10.15 -8.72
C ALA A 440 9.75 11.65 -8.88
N ARG A 441 10.73 12.53 -8.73
CA ARG A 441 10.49 13.98 -8.81
C ARG A 441 10.14 14.42 -10.22
N THR A 442 10.82 13.89 -11.23
CA THR A 442 10.52 14.23 -12.62
C THR A 442 9.19 13.61 -13.07
N LEU A 443 9.00 12.30 -12.83
CA LEU A 443 7.84 11.60 -13.38
C LEU A 443 6.56 11.83 -12.58
N LEU A 444 6.65 11.89 -11.25
CA LEU A 444 5.48 12.05 -10.39
C LEU A 444 5.24 13.53 -10.09
N ASP A 445 6.25 14.22 -9.54
CA ASP A 445 6.01 15.55 -8.98
C ASP A 445 5.94 16.66 -10.05
N MET A 446 6.49 16.42 -11.24
CA MET A 446 6.44 17.37 -12.37
C MET A 446 5.46 16.90 -13.45
N ILE A 447 5.72 15.75 -14.09
CA ILE A 447 4.91 15.31 -15.25
C ILE A 447 3.52 14.88 -14.81
N ALA A 448 3.40 14.01 -13.80
CA ALA A 448 2.08 13.52 -13.39
C ALA A 448 1.22 14.62 -12.76
N THR A 449 1.82 15.57 -12.03
CA THR A 449 1.12 16.76 -11.53
C THR A 449 0.47 17.55 -12.69
N LYS A 450 1.25 17.90 -13.72
CA LYS A 450 0.71 18.58 -14.91
C LYS A 450 -0.33 17.73 -15.62
N ALA A 451 -0.08 16.42 -15.76
CA ALA A 451 -1.01 15.51 -16.40
C ALA A 451 -2.39 15.50 -15.70
N ASN A 452 -2.45 15.60 -14.37
CA ASN A 452 -3.72 15.71 -13.65
C ASN A 452 -4.51 16.98 -13.97
N GLU A 453 -3.83 18.06 -14.37
CA GLU A 453 -4.49 19.33 -14.71
C GLU A 453 -5.09 19.32 -16.12
N VAL A 454 -4.52 18.52 -17.04
CA VAL A 454 -4.87 18.56 -18.47
C VAL A 454 -5.45 17.26 -19.03
N CYS A 455 -5.27 16.11 -18.36
CA CYS A 455 -5.78 14.84 -18.85
C CYS A 455 -7.30 14.73 -18.58
N PRO A 456 -8.11 14.40 -19.59
CA PRO A 456 -9.55 14.21 -19.42
C PRO A 456 -9.91 12.90 -18.70
N PHE A 457 -8.98 11.95 -18.65
CA PHE A 457 -9.19 10.61 -18.09
C PHE A 457 -8.18 10.29 -17.00
N PRO A 458 -8.56 9.48 -15.99
CA PRO A 458 -7.64 9.08 -14.94
C PRO A 458 -6.49 8.24 -15.49
N PHE A 459 -5.34 8.33 -14.83
CA PHE A 459 -4.17 7.52 -15.14
C PHE A 459 -3.48 7.08 -13.84
N VAL A 460 -2.63 6.05 -13.94
CA VAL A 460 -1.82 5.60 -12.81
C VAL A 460 -0.36 5.46 -13.21
N THR A 461 0.54 5.69 -12.27
CA THR A 461 1.97 5.48 -12.47
C THR A 461 2.41 4.13 -11.91
N VAL A 462 3.33 3.47 -12.61
CA VAL A 462 4.08 2.32 -12.09
C VAL A 462 5.56 2.57 -12.31
N HIS A 463 6.20 3.16 -11.30
CA HIS A 463 7.60 3.55 -11.35
C HIS A 463 7.88 4.46 -12.55
N ASP A 464 8.59 3.95 -13.54
CA ASP A 464 9.02 4.60 -14.78
C ASP A 464 7.98 4.55 -15.92
N SER A 465 6.73 4.20 -15.61
CA SER A 465 5.66 4.08 -16.60
C SER A 465 4.36 4.77 -16.20
N TYR A 466 3.61 5.21 -17.22
CA TYR A 466 2.24 5.73 -17.11
C TYR A 466 1.27 4.75 -17.75
N ILE A 467 0.25 4.32 -17.01
CA ILE A 467 -0.88 3.55 -17.52
C ILE A 467 -2.04 4.53 -17.70
N CYS A 468 -2.45 4.76 -18.95
CA CYS A 468 -3.45 5.77 -19.29
C CYS A 468 -4.38 5.31 -20.42
N ALA A 469 -5.44 6.07 -20.67
CA ALA A 469 -6.31 5.87 -21.82
C ALA A 469 -5.52 6.04 -23.13
N PRO A 470 -5.78 5.22 -24.18
CA PRO A 470 -5.11 5.35 -25.48
C PRO A 470 -5.13 6.78 -26.06
N GLN A 471 -6.22 7.52 -25.83
CA GLN A 471 -6.41 8.90 -26.31
C GLN A 471 -5.43 9.89 -25.67
N ASN A 472 -4.94 9.62 -24.45
CA ASN A 472 -4.01 10.49 -23.75
C ASN A 472 -2.55 10.24 -24.14
N LYS A 473 -2.28 9.31 -25.06
CA LYS A 473 -0.92 8.91 -25.45
C LYS A 473 -0.07 10.11 -25.86
N GLU A 474 -0.51 10.85 -26.87
CA GLU A 474 0.25 11.95 -27.46
C GLU A 474 0.42 13.10 -26.45
N LEU A 475 -0.60 13.34 -25.61
CA LEU A 475 -0.54 14.29 -24.50
C LEU A 475 0.58 13.92 -23.51
N PHE A 476 0.67 12.66 -23.08
CA PHE A 476 1.74 12.21 -22.18
C PHE A 476 3.13 12.32 -22.83
N LEU A 477 3.27 11.94 -24.11
CA LEU A 477 4.54 12.08 -24.83
C LEU A 477 4.98 13.55 -24.92
N GLN A 478 4.02 14.45 -25.15
CA GLN A 478 4.28 15.89 -25.18
C GLN A 478 4.63 16.43 -23.79
N LEU A 479 3.92 16.04 -22.73
CA LEU A 479 4.24 16.44 -21.35
C LEU A 479 5.62 15.97 -20.90
N ILE A 480 6.02 14.76 -21.30
CA ILE A 480 7.39 14.24 -21.09
C ILE A 480 8.38 15.16 -21.82
N LYS A 481 8.18 15.37 -23.13
CA LYS A 481 9.04 16.23 -23.94
C LYS A 481 9.20 17.62 -23.34
N ASP A 482 8.11 18.32 -23.07
CA ASP A 482 8.11 19.69 -22.55
C ASP A 482 8.77 19.77 -21.17
N THR A 483 8.52 18.79 -20.29
CA THR A 483 9.13 18.79 -18.97
C THR A 483 10.64 18.60 -19.07
N PHE A 484 11.13 17.65 -19.87
CA PHE A 484 12.57 17.45 -20.03
C PHE A 484 13.24 18.63 -20.74
N THR A 485 12.63 19.20 -21.78
CA THR A 485 13.13 20.39 -22.47
C THR A 485 13.21 21.60 -21.52
N ASN A 486 12.17 21.87 -20.73
CA ASN A 486 12.15 22.98 -19.78
C ASN A 486 13.16 22.81 -18.64
N LEU A 487 13.50 21.57 -18.28
CA LEU A 487 14.57 21.28 -17.33
C LEU A 487 15.97 21.39 -17.96
N GLY A 488 16.10 21.59 -19.28
CA GLY A 488 17.38 21.56 -19.98
C GLY A 488 18.00 20.16 -20.03
N LEU A 489 17.16 19.11 -20.01
CA LEU A 489 17.56 17.71 -20.03
C LEU A 489 17.26 17.07 -21.41
N PRO A 490 17.96 15.97 -21.76
CA PRO A 490 17.65 15.20 -22.95
C PRO A 490 16.26 14.56 -22.83
N ILE A 491 15.57 14.35 -23.95
CA ILE A 491 14.26 13.71 -23.96
C ILE A 491 14.46 12.18 -23.88
N PRO A 492 13.88 11.47 -22.89
CA PRO A 492 14.00 10.03 -22.80
C PRO A 492 13.24 9.33 -23.93
N LYS A 493 13.75 8.17 -24.36
CA LYS A 493 13.01 7.27 -25.26
C LYS A 493 11.93 6.53 -24.48
N THR A 494 10.77 6.32 -25.10
CA THR A 494 9.64 5.58 -24.52
C THR A 494 9.35 4.30 -25.30
N ASN A 495 8.78 3.31 -24.62
CA ASN A 495 8.18 2.11 -25.22
C ASN A 495 6.66 2.15 -24.94
N LEU A 496 5.89 1.44 -25.76
CA LEU A 496 4.44 1.23 -25.62
C LEU A 496 4.12 -0.22 -25.27
#